data_AF-A0A267F705-F1
#
_entry.id   AF-A0A267F705-F1
#
_cell.length_a   1.000
_cell.length_b   1.000
_cell.length_c   1.000
_cell.angle_alpha   90.00
_cell.angle_beta   90.00
_cell.angle_gamma   90.00
#
_symmetry.space_group_name_H-M   'P 1'
#
loop_
_entity.id
_entity.type
_entity.pdbx_description
1 polymer ?
#
loop_
_entity_poly.entity_id
_entity_poly.type
_entity_poly.pdbx_seq_one_letter_code
_entity_poly.pdbx_strand_id
1 'polypeptide(L)'
;MPVLEILTQPVEHHRPRYESEISTNKIGGLLLGRGSTGKDNRAFIKLKISGIDPAVHRELQLFVCVASQNGELHPYYLHGDGCRDGCFFWVKQVDYRTPSEIEIKFERLAVIRCKTSSDAIQEALKKREEQVQGYFSPTV
;
A
#
# COMPACT_ATOMS: atom_id res chain seq x y z
N MET A 1 17.66 13.28 4.46
CA MET A 1 16.91 12.01 4.46
C MET A 1 15.46 12.36 4.18
N PRO A 2 14.80 11.72 3.22
CA PRO A 2 13.40 12.00 2.92
C PRO A 2 12.51 11.65 4.11
N VAL A 3 11.44 12.41 4.31
CA VAL A 3 10.46 12.19 5.38
C VAL A 3 9.15 11.75 4.75
N LEU A 4 8.53 10.70 5.31
CA LEU A 4 7.23 10.19 4.88
C LEU A 4 6.15 10.58 5.90
N GLU A 5 5.09 11.24 5.41
CA GLU A 5 3.94 11.67 6.22
C GLU A 5 2.64 11.12 5.62
N ILE A 6 1.71 10.71 6.48
CA ILE A 6 0.35 10.33 6.08
C ILE A 6 -0.53 11.57 6.16
N LEU A 7 -0.89 12.15 5.02
CA LEU A 7 -1.77 13.32 4.94
C LEU A 7 -3.24 12.95 5.16
N THR A 8 -3.66 11.76 4.75
CA THR A 8 -5.02 11.27 4.94
C THR A 8 -4.98 9.81 5.31
N GLN A 9 -5.33 9.52 6.56
CA GLN A 9 -5.42 8.15 7.10
C GLN A 9 -6.52 7.35 6.39
N PRO A 10 -6.43 6.01 6.34
CA PRO A 10 -7.56 5.17 5.93
C PRO A 10 -8.78 5.38 6.84
N VAL A 11 -9.97 5.05 6.32
CA VAL A 11 -11.18 4.92 7.14
C VAL A 11 -10.98 3.90 8.27
N GLU A 12 -11.53 4.17 9.45
CA GLU A 12 -11.41 3.30 10.63
C GLU A 12 -12.12 1.96 10.44
N HIS A 13 -13.25 1.99 9.71
CA HIS A 13 -14.06 0.82 9.42
C HIS A 13 -14.11 0.57 7.92
N HIS A 14 -13.23 -0.30 7.45
CA HIS A 14 -13.27 -0.86 6.10
C HIS A 14 -13.75 -2.31 6.17
N ARG A 15 -14.53 -2.76 5.18
CA ARG A 15 -14.87 -4.17 5.01
C ARG A 15 -13.92 -4.80 4.00
N PRO A 16 -12.94 -5.63 4.44
CA PRO A 16 -12.10 -6.39 3.52
C PRO A 16 -12.95 -7.34 2.67
N ARG A 17 -12.48 -7.64 1.47
CA ARG A 17 -13.18 -8.52 0.51
C ARG A 17 -12.55 -9.91 0.49
N TYR A 18 -13.35 -10.93 0.22
CA TYR A 18 -12.84 -12.26 -0.08
C TYR A 18 -12.26 -12.31 -1.49
N GLU A 19 -11.32 -13.22 -1.73
CA GLU A 19 -10.74 -13.44 -3.06
C GLU A 19 -11.81 -13.79 -4.11
N SER A 20 -12.89 -14.47 -3.71
CA SER A 20 -14.01 -14.78 -4.60
C SER A 20 -14.84 -13.55 -5.00
N GLU A 21 -14.76 -12.45 -4.25
CA GLU A 21 -15.45 -11.19 -4.56
C GLU A 21 -14.68 -10.31 -5.54
N ILE A 22 -13.41 -10.62 -5.79
CA ILE A 22 -12.59 -9.96 -6.82
C ILE A 22 -12.49 -10.88 -8.03
N SER A 23 -12.98 -10.40 -9.18
CA SER A 23 -12.84 -11.08 -10.47
C SER A 23 -11.96 -10.23 -11.38
N THR A 24 -11.57 -10.76 -12.55
CA THR A 24 -10.52 -10.22 -13.45
C THR A 24 -10.53 -8.71 -13.75
N ASN A 25 -11.59 -7.96 -13.46
CA ASN A 25 -11.63 -6.49 -13.55
C ASN A 25 -12.31 -5.77 -12.36
N LYS A 26 -12.66 -6.47 -11.27
CA LYS A 26 -13.36 -5.90 -10.12
C LYS A 26 -12.40 -5.78 -8.94
N ILE A 27 -12.06 -4.53 -8.59
CA ILE A 27 -11.24 -4.21 -7.42
C ILE A 27 -11.96 -4.51 -6.09
N GLY A 28 -13.29 -4.64 -6.13
CA GLY A 28 -14.14 -4.76 -4.94
C GLY A 28 -14.43 -3.41 -4.28
N GLY A 29 -14.53 -3.39 -2.95
CA GLY A 29 -14.75 -2.18 -2.17
C GLY A 29 -13.45 -1.40 -1.95
N LEU A 30 -13.44 -0.13 -2.30
CA LEU A 30 -12.26 0.73 -2.14
C LEU A 30 -11.94 0.99 -0.66
N LEU A 31 -10.66 0.92 -0.33
CA LEU A 31 -10.09 1.44 0.90
C LEU A 31 -9.97 2.97 0.77
N LEU A 32 -10.93 3.68 1.36
CA LEU A 32 -11.04 5.13 1.26
C LEU A 32 -10.26 5.82 2.39
N GLY A 33 -10.02 7.11 2.20
CA GLY A 33 -9.48 7.99 3.22
C GLY A 33 -10.54 8.40 4.25
N ARG A 34 -10.09 8.73 5.45
CA ARG A 34 -10.90 9.31 6.52
C ARG A 34 -11.55 10.61 6.04
N GLY A 35 -12.80 10.83 6.40
CA GLY A 35 -13.62 11.95 5.92
C GLY A 35 -14.41 11.65 4.64
N SER A 36 -14.24 10.46 4.04
CA SER A 36 -15.11 9.99 2.96
C SER A 36 -16.55 9.83 3.47
N THR A 37 -17.51 10.50 2.81
CA THR A 37 -18.93 10.47 3.15
C THR A 37 -19.75 10.00 1.96
N GLY A 38 -20.17 8.74 1.98
CA GLY A 38 -20.99 8.16 0.91
C GLY A 38 -20.26 8.01 -0.43
N LYS A 39 -21.03 7.78 -1.50
CA LYS A 39 -20.49 7.48 -2.84
C LYS A 39 -19.98 8.71 -3.57
N ASP A 40 -20.57 9.88 -3.30
CA ASP A 40 -20.39 11.11 -4.08
C ASP A 40 -19.36 12.07 -3.45
N ASN A 41 -18.94 11.83 -2.20
CA ASN A 41 -17.90 12.60 -1.53
C ASN A 41 -16.81 11.66 -0.99
N ARG A 42 -15.96 11.16 -1.90
CA ARG A 42 -14.88 10.23 -1.55
C ARG A 42 -13.60 10.96 -1.22
N ALA A 43 -13.11 10.74 0.00
CA ALA A 43 -11.72 11.03 0.36
C ALA A 43 -10.84 9.81 0.04
N PHE A 44 -9.59 10.06 -0.33
CA PHE A 44 -8.61 9.01 -0.63
C PHE A 44 -7.44 9.11 0.33
N ILE A 45 -6.78 7.98 0.56
CA ILE A 45 -5.55 7.94 1.35
C ILE A 45 -4.47 8.70 0.58
N LYS A 46 -3.73 9.53 1.31
CA LYS A 46 -2.68 10.38 0.76
C LYS A 46 -1.43 10.31 1.63
N LEU A 47 -0.29 10.23 0.97
CA LEU A 47 1.03 10.32 1.58
C LEU A 47 1.78 11.50 0.98
N LYS A 48 2.70 12.06 1.76
CA LYS A 48 3.66 13.06 1.32
C LYS A 48 5.06 12.57 1.61
N ILE A 49 5.93 12.63 0.61
CA ILE A 49 7.37 12.46 0.77
C ILE A 49 7.99 13.84 0.62
N SER A 50 8.74 14.30 1.62
CA SER A 50 9.42 15.61 1.61
C SER A 50 10.93 15.47 1.84
N GLY A 51 11.69 16.54 1.62
CA GLY A 51 13.14 16.55 1.81
C GLY A 51 13.90 15.80 0.71
N ILE A 52 13.34 15.73 -0.49
CA ILE A 52 13.98 15.10 -1.66
C ILE A 52 15.02 16.06 -2.22
N ASP A 53 16.28 15.63 -2.18
CA ASP A 53 17.43 16.33 -2.77
C ASP A 53 18.03 15.50 -3.92
N PRO A 54 17.94 15.95 -5.19
CA PRO A 54 18.52 15.26 -6.33
C PRO A 54 20.05 15.15 -6.34
N ALA A 55 20.76 15.97 -5.55
CA ALA A 55 22.20 15.84 -5.40
C ALA A 55 22.60 14.63 -4.53
N VAL A 56 21.69 14.18 -3.67
CA VAL A 56 21.94 13.11 -2.68
C VAL A 56 21.17 11.83 -3.02
N HIS A 57 19.94 11.96 -3.48
CA HIS A 57 19.04 10.84 -3.75
C HIS A 57 18.97 10.56 -5.25
N ARG A 58 19.08 9.29 -5.62
CA ARG A 58 18.96 8.83 -7.03
C ARG A 58 17.64 8.13 -7.30
N GLU A 59 17.06 7.53 -6.28
CA GLU A 59 15.83 6.77 -6.38
C GLU A 59 15.06 6.84 -5.06
N LEU A 60 13.73 6.88 -5.17
CA LEU A 60 12.81 6.71 -4.06
C LEU A 60 12.02 5.42 -4.28
N GLN A 61 11.93 4.60 -3.25
CA GLN A 61 11.09 3.41 -3.22
C GLN A 61 10.09 3.51 -2.07
N LEU A 62 8.81 3.28 -2.37
CA LEU A 62 7.75 3.19 -1.39
C LEU A 62 7.10 1.81 -1.48
N PHE A 63 7.06 1.15 -0.33
CA PHE A 63 6.39 -0.12 -0.12
C PHE A 63 5.27 0.06 0.90
N VAL A 64 4.07 -0.42 0.58
CA VAL A 64 2.92 -0.40 1.52
C VAL A 64 2.32 -1.80 1.57
N CYS A 65 2.07 -2.28 2.78
CA CYS A 65 1.45 -3.58 3.05
C CYS A 65 0.34 -3.44 4.11
N VAL A 66 -0.36 -4.53 4.37
CA VAL A 66 -1.33 -4.60 5.47
C VAL A 66 -0.61 -5.06 6.72
N ALA A 67 -0.68 -4.26 7.78
CA ALA A 67 -0.12 -4.58 9.08
C ALA A 67 -1.22 -4.59 10.14
N SER A 68 -0.98 -5.33 11.21
CA SER A 68 -1.76 -5.30 12.43
C SER A 68 -1.47 -4.01 13.22
N GLN A 69 -2.29 -3.71 14.24
CA GLN A 69 -2.10 -2.52 15.09
C GLN A 69 -0.77 -2.53 15.85
N ASN A 70 -0.18 -3.71 16.08
CA ASN A 70 1.14 -3.86 16.70
C ASN A 70 2.31 -3.70 15.71
N GLY A 71 2.04 -3.46 14.42
CA GLY A 71 3.05 -3.32 13.37
C GLY A 71 3.49 -4.65 12.73
N GLU A 72 2.95 -5.78 13.13
CA GLU A 72 3.24 -7.08 12.51
C GLU A 72 2.53 -7.22 11.15
N LEU A 73 3.13 -7.98 10.24
CA LEU A 73 2.52 -8.30 8.95
C LEU A 73 1.19 -9.02 9.14
N HIS A 74 0.17 -8.58 8.40
CA HIS A 74 -1.14 -9.21 8.42
C HIS A 74 -1.26 -10.21 7.25
N PRO A 75 -1.96 -11.35 7.38
CA PRO A 75 -2.18 -12.28 6.26
C PRO A 75 -3.06 -11.72 5.13
N TYR A 76 -3.65 -10.53 5.33
CA TYR A 76 -4.45 -9.86 4.32
C TYR A 76 -3.52 -9.13 3.35
N TYR A 77 -4.03 -8.77 2.18
CA TYR A 77 -3.20 -8.15 1.17
C TYR A 77 -3.90 -7.01 0.43
N LEU A 78 -3.09 -6.14 -0.15
CA LEU A 78 -3.54 -5.03 -0.97
C LEU A 78 -3.78 -5.49 -2.40
N HIS A 79 -4.90 -5.04 -2.97
CA HIS A 79 -5.25 -5.24 -4.37
C HIS A 79 -5.66 -3.92 -5.00
N GLY A 80 -5.18 -3.64 -6.22
CA GLY A 80 -5.46 -2.40 -6.90
C GLY A 80 -4.30 -1.88 -7.74
N ASP A 81 -4.34 -0.59 -8.05
CA ASP A 81 -3.36 0.06 -8.92
C ASP A 81 -2.01 0.17 -8.21
N GLY A 82 -0.94 -0.22 -8.89
CA GLY A 82 0.41 -0.28 -8.31
C GLY A 82 0.63 -1.44 -7.33
N CYS A 83 -0.37 -2.30 -7.10
CA CYS A 83 -0.18 -3.49 -6.29
C CYS A 83 0.49 -4.62 -7.07
N ARG A 84 1.51 -5.23 -6.46
CA ARG A 84 2.18 -6.43 -6.96
C ARG A 84 2.27 -7.44 -5.81
N ASP A 85 1.84 -8.65 -6.12
CA ASP A 85 1.80 -9.80 -5.20
C ASP A 85 1.12 -9.55 -3.85
N GLY A 86 0.28 -8.52 -3.69
CA GLY A 86 -0.42 -8.24 -2.45
C GLY A 86 0.10 -7.04 -1.65
N CYS A 87 1.09 -6.31 -2.18
CA CYS A 87 1.61 -5.08 -1.61
C CYS A 87 1.59 -3.98 -2.67
N PHE A 88 1.45 -2.72 -2.25
CA PHE A 88 1.64 -1.59 -3.17
C PHE A 88 3.12 -1.26 -3.29
N PHE A 89 3.56 -1.01 -4.52
CA PHE A 89 4.93 -0.67 -4.82
C PHE A 89 5.02 0.53 -5.76
N TRP A 90 5.87 1.49 -5.40
CA TRP A 90 6.13 2.66 -6.19
C TRP A 90 7.61 2.97 -6.18
N VAL A 91 8.19 3.17 -7.37
CA VAL A 91 9.58 3.55 -7.56
C VAL A 91 9.63 4.77 -8.42
N LYS A 92 10.48 5.73 -8.04
CA LYS A 92 10.72 6.92 -8.82
C LYS A 92 12.21 7.25 -8.85
N GLN A 93 12.74 7.36 -10.07
CA GLN A 93 14.04 7.96 -10.29
C GLN A 93 14.00 9.45 -9.92
N VAL A 94 15.05 9.89 -9.25
CA VAL A 94 15.25 11.28 -8.81
C VAL A 94 16.26 11.92 -9.74
N ASP A 95 15.85 13.03 -10.33
CA ASP A 95 16.67 13.90 -11.17
C ASP A 95 16.51 15.36 -10.74
N TYR A 96 17.24 16.27 -11.38
CA TYR A 96 17.18 17.71 -11.08
C TYR A 96 15.80 18.36 -11.29
N ARG A 97 14.85 17.67 -11.94
CA ARG A 97 13.46 18.13 -12.14
C ARG A 97 12.52 17.59 -11.07
N THR A 98 13.00 16.67 -10.25
CA THR A 98 12.20 16.05 -9.21
C THR A 98 11.93 17.08 -8.11
N PRO A 99 10.67 17.36 -7.77
CA PRO A 99 10.35 18.31 -6.73
C PRO A 99 10.87 17.82 -5.38
N SER A 100 11.13 18.75 -4.47
CA SER A 100 11.55 18.44 -3.10
C SER A 100 10.46 17.72 -2.29
N GLU A 101 9.22 17.75 -2.77
CA GLU A 101 8.06 17.09 -2.19
C GLU A 101 7.19 16.39 -3.24
N ILE A 102 6.67 15.21 -2.90
CA ILE A 102 5.79 14.40 -3.76
C ILE A 102 4.58 13.95 -2.94
N GLU A 103 3.38 14.21 -3.46
CA GLU A 103 2.13 13.63 -2.93
C GLU A 103 1.80 12.34 -3.70
N ILE A 104 1.48 11.27 -2.96
CA ILE A 104 1.01 10.00 -3.50
C ILE A 104 -0.42 9.77 -3.03
N LYS A 105 -1.32 9.52 -3.98
CA LYS A 105 -2.75 9.30 -3.72
C LYS A 105 -3.15 7.88 -4.11
N PHE A 106 -3.83 7.17 -3.20
CA PHE A 106 -4.34 5.83 -3.45
C PHE A 106 -5.82 5.88 -3.85
N GLU A 107 -6.09 5.93 -5.14
CA GLU A 107 -7.47 6.04 -5.66
C GLU A 107 -8.16 4.68 -5.80
N ARG A 108 -7.38 3.67 -6.14
CA ARG A 108 -7.85 2.33 -6.46
C ARG A 108 -7.05 1.32 -5.66
N LEU A 109 -7.36 1.23 -4.37
CA LEU A 109 -6.78 0.28 -3.43
C LEU A 109 -7.89 -0.43 -2.66
N ALA A 110 -7.74 -1.72 -2.40
CA ALA A 110 -8.67 -2.54 -1.62
C ALA A 110 -7.88 -3.51 -0.71
N VAL A 111 -8.48 -3.92 0.40
CA VAL A 111 -7.92 -4.92 1.30
C VAL A 111 -8.63 -6.26 1.07
N ILE A 112 -7.86 -7.29 0.77
CA ILE A 112 -8.35 -8.64 0.50
C ILE A 112 -8.01 -9.54 1.67
N ARG A 113 -9.05 -10.20 2.17
CA ARG A 113 -9.00 -11.17 3.24
C ARG A 113 -8.61 -12.54 2.67
N CYS A 114 -7.58 -13.13 3.27
CA CYS A 114 -7.23 -14.53 3.03
C CYS A 114 -8.29 -15.47 3.62
N LYS A 115 -8.23 -16.75 3.24
CA LYS A 115 -9.04 -17.79 3.88
C LYS A 115 -8.70 -17.89 5.38
N THR A 116 -9.66 -18.32 6.19
CA THR A 116 -9.57 -18.33 7.66
C THR A 116 -9.07 -19.64 8.25
N SER A 117 -8.79 -20.66 7.42
CA SER A 117 -8.16 -21.90 7.91
C SER A 117 -6.73 -21.59 8.37
N SER A 118 -6.29 -22.25 9.44
CA SER A 118 -4.95 -22.05 10.02
C SER A 118 -3.85 -22.17 8.97
N ASP A 119 -3.88 -23.23 8.15
CA ASP A 119 -2.88 -23.46 7.11
C ASP A 119 -2.84 -22.33 6.08
N ALA A 120 -4.00 -21.81 5.67
CA ALA A 120 -4.06 -20.71 4.70
C ALA A 120 -3.58 -19.38 5.29
N ILE A 121 -3.78 -19.15 6.60
CA ILE A 121 -3.24 -17.99 7.29
C ILE A 121 -1.71 -18.07 7.36
N GLN A 122 -1.16 -19.24 7.72
CA GLN A 122 0.29 -19.45 7.81
C GLN A 122 0.96 -19.32 6.43
N GLU A 123 0.36 -19.92 5.39
CA GLU A 123 0.84 -19.78 4.02
C GLU A 123 0.81 -18.32 3.56
N ALA A 124 -0.29 -17.60 3.85
CA ALA A 124 -0.41 -16.19 3.52
C ALA A 124 0.65 -15.35 4.24
N LEU A 125 0.87 -15.55 5.54
CA LEU A 125 1.90 -14.83 6.32
C LEU A 125 3.30 -15.08 5.76
N LYS A 126 3.67 -16.34 5.55
CA LYS A 126 4.97 -16.70 4.97
C LYS A 126 5.18 -16.01 3.62
N LYS A 127 4.16 -16.00 2.77
CA LYS A 127 4.20 -15.28 1.49
C LYS A 127 4.40 -13.77 1.67
N ARG A 128 3.80 -13.14 2.69
CA ARG A 128 4.05 -11.71 2.98
C ARG A 128 5.47 -11.45 3.46
N GLU A 129 6.01 -12.33 4.30
CA GLU A 129 7.39 -12.22 4.79
C GLU A 129 8.40 -12.33 3.66
N GLU A 130 8.26 -13.33 2.79
CA GLU A 130 9.13 -13.53 1.62
C GLU A 130 9.11 -12.31 0.69
N GLN A 131 7.95 -11.67 0.52
CA GLN A 131 7.83 -10.47 -0.29
C GLN A 131 8.57 -9.29 0.34
N VAL A 132 8.30 -8.99 1.61
CA VAL A 132 8.98 -7.92 2.33
C VAL A 132 10.50 -8.12 2.26
N GLN A 133 10.99 -9.33 2.54
CA GLN A 133 12.42 -9.66 2.46
C GLN A 133 12.99 -9.50 1.04
N GLY A 134 12.26 -9.95 0.02
CA GLY A 134 12.68 -9.81 -1.38
C GLY A 134 12.84 -8.36 -1.83
N TYR A 135 12.06 -7.43 -1.27
CA TYR A 135 12.13 -6.02 -1.64
C TYR A 135 13.16 -5.20 -0.85
N PHE A 136 13.52 -5.63 0.37
CA PHE A 136 14.58 -4.99 1.16
C PHE A 136 15.95 -5.65 0.97
N SER A 137 16.04 -6.75 0.22
CA SER A 137 17.32 -7.33 -0.17
C SER A 137 17.93 -6.47 -1.30
N PRO A 138 19.15 -5.95 -1.15
CA PRO A 138 19.82 -5.28 -2.25
C PRO A 138 19.97 -6.30 -3.39
N THR A 139 19.46 -5.96 -4.58
CA THR A 139 19.85 -6.65 -5.82
C THR A 139 21.37 -6.53 -5.92
N VAL A 140 22.06 -7.66 -5.74
CA VAL A 140 23.50 -7.81 -5.88
C VAL A 140 23.94 -7.43 -7.29
#